data_AF-A0AAV4QII2-F1
#
_entry.id   AF-A0AAV4QII2-F1
#
_cell.length_a   1.000
_cell.length_b   1.000
_cell.length_c   1.000
_cell.angle_alpha   90.00
_cell.angle_beta   90.00
_cell.angle_gamma   90.00
#
_symmetry.space_group_name_H-M   'P 1'
#
loop_
_entity.id
_entity.type
_entity.pdbx_description
1 polymer ?
#
loop_
_entity_poly.entity_id
_entity_poly.type
_entity_poly.pdbx_seq_one_letter_code
_entity_poly.pdbx_strand_id
1 'polypeptide(L)'
;MSADGCFTNVKHPDDGYDYGGIATNSKREPDHINKRNVQLKDIHCLYPGDLYPLTRKPLFVIVDSDNSHAFQYIPRYFGQPVLVLMSPEDIPPSFHGKNALF
;
A
#
# COMPACT_ATOMS: atom_id res chain seq x y z
N MET A 1 -0.21 -10.09 2.27
CA MET A 1 -0.28 -9.28 3.51
C MET A 1 -1.67 -8.69 3.55
N SER A 2 -2.37 -8.80 4.68
CA SER A 2 -3.71 -8.24 4.86
C SER A 2 -3.66 -7.16 5.93
N ALA A 3 -4.06 -5.94 5.62
CA ALA A 3 -4.05 -4.80 6.53
C ALA A 3 -4.67 -3.54 5.92
N ASP A 4 -5.08 -2.61 6.79
CA ASP A 4 -5.64 -1.30 6.39
C ASP A 4 -4.59 -0.39 5.75
N GLY A 5 -5.05 0.48 4.86
CA GLY A 5 -4.25 1.47 4.17
C GLY A 5 -3.73 2.60 5.08
N CYS A 6 -2.52 3.07 4.77
CA CYS A 6 -1.97 4.33 5.26
C CYS A 6 -1.87 5.32 4.10
N PHE A 7 -2.70 6.35 4.10
CA PHE A 7 -2.81 7.33 3.01
C PHE A 7 -2.02 8.61 3.33
N THR A 8 -1.34 9.17 2.32
CA THR A 8 -0.66 10.48 2.43
C THR A 8 -1.48 11.58 1.74
N ASN A 9 -1.23 12.83 2.10
CA ASN A 9 -1.86 14.02 1.47
C ASN A 9 -0.92 14.73 0.47
N VAL A 10 0.21 14.12 0.08
CA VAL A 10 1.23 14.81 -0.72
C VAL A 10 0.88 14.77 -2.21
N LYS A 11 0.93 15.94 -2.86
CA LYS A 11 0.49 16.14 -4.26
C LYS A 11 1.57 15.90 -5.32
N HIS A 12 2.80 15.54 -4.93
CA HIS A 12 3.90 15.38 -5.88
C HIS A 12 4.28 13.90 -5.99
N PRO A 13 4.12 13.27 -7.16
CA PRO A 13 4.47 11.88 -7.37
C PRO A 13 5.88 11.80 -7.95
N ASP A 14 6.88 11.44 -7.15
CA ASP A 14 8.16 11.02 -7.72
C ASP A 14 8.75 9.79 -7.00
N ASP A 15 8.32 9.51 -5.76
CA ASP A 15 8.86 8.42 -4.97
C ASP A 15 7.81 7.36 -4.60
N GLY A 16 8.24 6.10 -4.51
CA GLY A 16 7.42 4.94 -4.10
C GLY A 16 6.92 4.96 -2.65
N TYR A 17 6.84 6.16 -2.06
CA TYR A 17 6.39 6.48 -0.72
C TYR A 17 5.24 7.50 -0.72
N ASP A 18 4.99 8.18 -1.84
CA ASP A 18 4.02 9.27 -1.94
C ASP A 18 2.56 8.75 -2.02
N TYR A 19 2.37 7.55 -2.58
CA TYR A 19 1.08 6.86 -2.65
C TYR A 19 0.64 6.23 -1.33
N GLY A 20 1.41 6.40 -0.25
CA GLY A 20 1.14 5.79 1.03
C GLY A 20 1.58 4.33 1.09
N GLY A 21 1.09 3.63 2.10
CA GLY A 21 1.50 2.26 2.40
C GLY A 21 0.40 1.45 3.07
N ILE A 22 0.82 0.40 3.77
CA ILE A 22 -0.05 -0.53 4.48
C ILE A 22 0.31 -0.48 5.96
N ALA A 23 -0.67 -0.24 6.84
CA ALA A 23 -0.45 -0.20 8.28
C ALA A 23 -0.20 -1.61 8.83
N THR A 24 0.94 -1.83 9.47
CA THR A 24 1.32 -3.16 10.01
C THR A 24 1.03 -3.31 11.50
N ASN A 25 0.50 -2.25 12.15
CA ASN A 25 0.12 -2.26 13.56
C ASN A 25 -1.38 -1.96 13.75
N SER A 26 -2.14 -2.96 14.19
CA SER A 26 -3.58 -2.86 14.43
C SER A 26 -3.95 -2.11 15.71
N LYS A 27 -2.98 -1.81 16.59
CA LYS A 27 -3.23 -1.17 17.89
C LYS A 27 -2.93 0.33 17.85
N ARG A 28 -3.77 1.09 17.11
CA ARG A 28 -3.78 2.56 17.24
C ARG A 28 -4.58 2.93 18.49
N GLU A 29 -3.90 3.11 19.62
CA GLU A 29 -4.36 4.10 20.61
C GLU A 29 -4.25 5.48 19.94
N PRO A 30 -5.25 6.36 20.05
CA PRO A 30 -5.21 7.69 19.42
C PRO A 30 -4.32 8.63 20.24
N ASP A 31 -3.04 8.30 20.38
CA ASP A 31 -2.12 9.13 21.14
C ASP A 31 -1.53 10.24 20.27
N HIS A 32 -2.08 11.42 20.55
CA HIS A 32 -1.53 12.75 20.35
C HIS A 32 -1.16 13.15 18.92
N ILE A 33 -2.00 14.07 18.42
CA ILE A 33 -1.71 15.12 17.45
C ILE A 33 -0.33 15.73 17.76
N ASN A 34 0.74 15.14 17.24
CA ASN A 34 2.03 15.79 17.14
C ASN A 34 2.16 16.34 15.73
N LYS A 35 1.55 17.52 15.56
CA LYS A 35 1.87 18.47 14.50
C LYS A 35 3.36 18.81 14.59
N ARG A 36 4.23 18.03 13.94
CA ARG A 36 5.51 18.53 13.43
C ARG A 36 5.73 17.97 12.05
N ASN A 37 5.48 18.85 11.09
CA ASN A 37 5.92 18.82 9.72
C ASN A 37 7.41 18.49 9.58
N VAL A 38 7.74 17.20 9.61
CA VAL A 38 8.76 16.63 8.76
C VAL A 38 8.17 15.34 8.26
N GLN A 39 7.99 15.31 6.95
CA GLN A 39 7.84 14.22 5.99
C GLN A 39 8.64 12.93 6.34
N LEU A 40 8.42 12.38 7.53
CA LEU A 40 8.99 11.13 8.03
C LEU A 40 7.94 10.05 7.83
N LYS A 41 8.27 9.12 6.93
CA LYS A 41 7.53 7.90 6.65
C LYS A 41 7.19 7.20 7.98
N ASP A 42 5.91 6.90 8.19
CA ASP A 42 5.44 6.19 9.39
C ASP A 42 6.09 4.81 9.45
N ILE A 43 6.90 4.57 10.48
CA ILE A 43 7.65 3.31 10.70
C ILE A 43 6.75 2.10 10.88
N HIS A 44 5.48 2.30 11.20
CA HIS A 44 4.49 1.25 11.34
C HIS A 44 3.78 0.93 10.02
N CYS A 45 4.18 1.56 8.92
CA CYS A 45 3.64 1.31 7.60
C CYS A 45 4.68 0.66 6.70
N LEU A 46 4.22 -0.30 5.90
CA LEU A 46 5.00 -0.87 4.81
C LEU A 46 4.70 -0.08 3.53
N TYR A 47 5.74 0.46 2.89
CA TYR A 47 5.61 1.22 1.65
C TYR A 47 6.11 0.42 0.44
N PRO A 48 5.66 0.74 -0.78
CA PRO A 48 6.18 0.13 -2.01
C PRO A 48 7.71 0.20 -2.12
N GLY A 49 8.30 1.34 -1.75
CA GLY A 49 9.75 1.55 -1.77
C GLY A 49 10.55 0.59 -0.88
N ASP A 50 9.95 0.06 0.18
CA ASP A 50 10.62 -0.88 1.09
C ASP A 50 10.83 -2.26 0.46
N LEU A 51 10.09 -2.56 -0.61
CA LEU A 51 10.25 -3.80 -1.37
C LEU A 51 11.40 -3.73 -2.38
N TYR A 52 11.93 -2.54 -2.69
CA TYR A 52 12.95 -2.39 -3.74
C TYR A 52 14.18 -3.28 -3.53
N PRO A 53 14.75 -3.42 -2.30
CA PRO A 53 15.86 -4.35 -2.09
C PRO A 53 15.52 -5.81 -2.40
N LEU A 54 14.26 -6.22 -2.22
CA LEU A 54 13.77 -7.58 -2.46
C LEU A 54 13.58 -7.87 -3.96
N THR A 55 13.37 -6.83 -4.77
CA THR A 55 13.27 -6.95 -6.25
C THR A 55 14.59 -7.33 -6.94
N ARG A 56 15.68 -7.57 -6.20
CA ARG A 56 16.92 -8.17 -6.71
C ARG A 56 16.80 -9.66 -7.04
N LYS A 57 15.67 -10.28 -6.70
CA LYS A 57 15.29 -11.65 -7.06
C LYS A 57 13.85 -11.64 -7.60
N PRO A 58 13.41 -12.70 -8.32
CA PRO A 58 12.00 -12.88 -8.65
C PRO A 58 11.12 -12.70 -7.40
N LEU A 59 10.15 -11.81 -7.48
CA LEU A 59 9.29 -11.45 -6.34
C LEU A 59 7.82 -11.61 -6.71
N PHE A 60 7.07 -12.30 -5.85
CA PHE A 60 5.62 -12.44 -5.93
C PHE A 60 4.99 -11.95 -4.63
N VAL A 61 4.10 -10.95 -4.71
CA VAL A 61 3.46 -10.34 -3.54
C VAL A 61 1.96 -10.31 -3.74
N ILE A 62 1.23 -10.67 -2.68
CA ILE A 62 -0.22 -10.47 -2.58
C ILE A 62 -0.45 -9.36 -1.56
N VAL A 63 -1.10 -8.29 -1.99
CA VAL A 63 -1.46 -7.14 -1.18
C VAL A 63 -2.98 -7.12 -1.04
N ASP A 64 -3.45 -7.50 0.14
CA ASP A 64 -4.84 -7.47 0.53
C ASP A 64 -5.09 -6.22 1.40
N SER A 65 -5.45 -5.11 0.77
CA SER A 65 -5.60 -3.81 1.43
C SER A 65 -6.46 -2.89 0.58
N ASP A 66 -7.22 -2.02 1.23
CA ASP A 66 -7.94 -0.91 0.59
C ASP A 66 -7.00 0.14 -0.02
N ASN A 67 -5.71 0.13 0.32
CA ASN A 67 -4.65 0.91 -0.34
C ASN A 67 -3.69 0.04 -1.18
N SER A 68 -4.12 -1.15 -1.61
CA SER A 68 -3.25 -2.06 -2.38
C SER A 68 -2.76 -1.46 -3.71
N HIS A 69 -3.51 -0.54 -4.31
CA HIS A 69 -3.13 0.22 -5.52
C HIS A 69 -1.80 0.97 -5.38
N ALA A 70 -1.40 1.37 -4.17
CA ALA A 70 -0.10 2.01 -3.94
C ALA A 70 1.09 1.15 -4.44
N PHE A 71 0.90 -0.16 -4.55
CA PHE A 71 1.91 -1.13 -4.99
C PHE A 71 1.85 -1.45 -6.50
N GLN A 72 0.99 -0.77 -7.28
CA GLN A 72 0.81 -1.03 -8.72
C GLN A 72 2.09 -0.79 -9.53
N TYR A 73 2.88 0.22 -9.16
CA TYR A 73 4.04 0.68 -9.92
C TYR A 73 5.35 0.47 -9.15
N ILE A 74 5.76 -0.80 -8.99
CA ILE A 74 7.10 -1.13 -8.49
C ILE A 74 8.12 -1.05 -9.64
N PRO A 75 9.11 -0.13 -9.60
CA PRO A 75 10.11 -0.02 -10.65
C PRO A 75 11.00 -1.27 -10.73
N ARG A 76 11.34 -1.68 -11.95
CA ARG A 76 12.18 -2.86 -12.21
C ARG A 76 13.68 -2.52 -12.25
N TYR A 77 14.21 -1.97 -11.15
CA TYR A 77 15.61 -1.52 -11.09
C TYR A 77 16.65 -2.62 -11.41
N PHE A 78 16.33 -3.88 -11.13
CA PHE A 78 17.28 -5.01 -11.26
C PHE A 78 16.91 -6.00 -12.39
N GLY A 79 15.93 -5.68 -13.23
CA GLY A 79 15.50 -6.53 -14.35
C GLY A 79 14.88 -7.88 -13.95
N GLN A 80 14.63 -8.12 -12.66
CA GLN A 80 13.97 -9.33 -12.19
C GLN A 80 12.45 -9.23 -12.34
N PRO A 81 11.75 -10.36 -12.55
CA PRO A 81 10.30 -10.36 -12.61
C PRO A 81 9.68 -10.04 -11.25
N VAL A 82 8.68 -9.15 -11.27
CA VAL A 82 7.87 -8.79 -10.11
C VAL A 82 6.41 -8.94 -10.49
N LEU A 83 5.65 -9.68 -9.69
CA LEU A 83 4.20 -9.83 -9.81
C LEU A 83 3.55 -9.39 -8.50
N VAL A 84 2.63 -8.43 -8.60
CA VAL A 84 1.84 -7.92 -7.48
C VAL A 84 0.37 -8.22 -7.76
N LEU A 85 -0.26 -8.99 -6.88
CA LEU A 85 -1.72 -9.16 -6.87
C LEU A 85 -2.29 -8.19 -5.83
N MET A 86 -3.26 -7.37 -6.25
CA MET A 86 -3.87 -6.32 -5.45
C MET A 86 -5.34 -6.63 -5.19
N SER A 87 -5.91 -6.07 -4.14
CA SER A 87 -7.35 -6.11 -3.90
C SER A 87 -8.09 -5.39 -5.02
N PRO A 88 -9.31 -5.82 -5.39
CA PRO A 88 -10.12 -5.11 -6.37
C PRO A 88 -10.54 -3.74 -5.81
N GLU A 89 -10.43 -2.69 -6.63
CA GLU A 89 -10.91 -1.35 -6.27
C GLU A 89 -12.43 -1.25 -6.38
N ASP A 90 -13.00 -1.92 -7.39
CA ASP A 90 -14.43 -1.97 -7.62
C ASP A 90 -14.93 -3.42 -7.55
N ILE A 91 -16.17 -3.56 -7.10
CA ILE A 91 -16.89 -4.82 -7.20
C ILE A 91 -17.17 -5.09 -8.70
N PRO A 92 -16.85 -6.28 -9.24
CA PRO A 92 -17.10 -6.53 -10.65
C PRO A 92 -18.60 -6.47 -10.96
N PRO A 93 -19.02 -6.06 -12.18
CA PRO A 93 -20.42 -5.86 -12.50
C PRO A 93 -21.33 -7.07 -12.29
N SER A 94 -20.80 -8.27 -12.42
CA SER A 94 -21.49 -9.55 -12.15
C SER A 94 -21.87 -9.77 -10.68
N PHE A 95 -21.35 -8.94 -9.78
CA PHE A 95 -21.63 -8.96 -8.34
C PHE A 95 -22.43 -7.72 -7.87
N HIS A 96 -22.67 -6.73 -8.74
CA HIS A 96 -23.58 -5.63 -8.42
C HIS A 96 -24.99 -6.17 -8.14
N GLY A 97 -25.55 -5.81 -6.97
CA GLY A 97 -26.88 -6.25 -6.51
C GLY A 97 -26.92 -7.52 -5.67
N LYS A 98 -25.79 -8.24 -5.50
CA LYS A 98 -25.70 -9.38 -4.55
C LYS A 98 -25.29 -8.95 -3.13
N ASN A 99 -24.95 -7.67 -2.95
CA ASN A 99 -24.50 -7.08 -1.67
C ASN A 99 -25.63 -6.45 -0.84
N ALA A 100 -26.89 -6.85 -1.02
CA ALA A 100 -27.98 -6.40 -0.15
C ALA A 100 -28.07 -7.19 1.18
N LEU A 101 -27.12 -8.08 1.46
CA LEU A 101 -27.15 -8.98 2.63
C LEU A 101 -25.76 -9.19 3.23
N PHE A 102 -25.12 -8.12 3.69
CA PHE A 102 -24.19 -8.14 4.82
C PHE A 102 -24.31 -6.82 5.56
#